data_AF-A0A7Z9VCF3-F1
#
_entry.id   AF-A0A7Z9VCF3-F1
#
_cell.length_a   1.000
_cell.length_b   1.000
_cell.length_c   1.000
_cell.angle_alpha   90.00
_cell.angle_beta   90.00
_cell.angle_gamma   90.00
#
_symmetry.space_group_name_H-M   'P 1'
#
loop_
_entity.id
_entity.type
_entity.pdbx_description
1 polymer ?
#
loop_
_entity_poly.entity_id
_entity_poly.type
_entity_poly.pdbx_seq_one_letter_code
_entity_poly.pdbx_strand_id
1 'polypeptide(L)'
;MKIDAHQHFWRHDPAVHTWMDDRMDALRQDYLPQHLSPQLETEGIRGCVAVQAATSTDENDFLLHLADHNPWILGVVGWVDLQSAGLSEQLDRWCQHPRAVGVRHIVQ
;
A
#
# COMPACT_ATOMS: atom_id res chain seq x y z
N MET A 1 -18.92 6.84 -9.21
CA MET A 1 -18.25 6.21 -8.05
C MET A 1 -16.99 7.00 -7.77
N LYS A 2 -16.81 7.55 -6.56
CA LYS A 2 -15.58 8.27 -6.18
C LYS A 2 -14.62 7.29 -5.51
N ILE A 3 -13.38 7.24 -5.96
CA ILE A 3 -12.33 6.37 -5.42
C ILE A 3 -11.12 7.27 -5.14
N ASP A 4 -10.53 7.11 -3.96
CA ASP A 4 -9.20 7.65 -3.70
C ASP A 4 -8.17 6.73 -4.38
N ALA A 5 -7.56 7.21 -5.46
CA ALA A 5 -6.67 6.39 -6.27
C ALA A 5 -5.28 6.21 -5.65
N HIS A 6 -4.95 6.88 -4.54
CA HIS A 6 -3.62 6.83 -3.95
C HIS A 6 -3.63 7.06 -2.44
N GLN A 7 -3.62 5.97 -1.68
CA GLN A 7 -3.47 5.98 -0.23
C GLN A 7 -2.32 5.06 0.19
N HIS A 8 -1.68 5.35 1.32
CA HIS A 8 -0.68 4.50 1.95
C HIS A 8 -1.14 3.99 3.32
N PHE A 9 -0.70 2.79 3.71
CA PHE A 9 -0.86 2.28 5.08
C PHE A 9 0.49 1.81 5.59
N TRP A 10 0.74 1.94 6.89
CA TRP A 10 1.95 1.43 7.50
C TRP A 10 1.78 1.20 9.00
N ARG A 11 2.57 0.26 9.53
CA ARG A 11 2.96 0.25 10.93
C ARG A 11 4.32 0.92 11.02
N HIS A 12 4.44 1.98 11.80
CA HIS A 12 5.64 2.80 11.77
C HIS A 12 6.85 2.01 12.30
N ASP A 13 7.83 1.84 11.44
CA ASP A 13 9.13 1.23 11.74
C ASP A 13 10.23 2.14 11.14
N PRO A 14 11.06 2.80 11.97
CA PRO A 14 12.15 3.64 11.50
C PRO A 14 13.18 2.95 10.60
N ALA A 15 13.34 1.63 10.71
CA ALA A 15 14.27 0.85 9.89
C ALA A 15 13.72 0.60 8.47
N VAL A 16 12.39 0.55 8.33
CA VAL A 16 11.71 0.33 7.04
C VAL A 16 11.35 1.67 6.38
N HIS A 17 10.87 2.63 7.17
CA HIS A 17 10.37 3.93 6.70
C HIS A 17 11.46 5.00 6.77
N THR A 18 12.63 4.72 6.20
CA THR A 18 13.82 5.60 6.29
C THR A 18 13.64 6.97 5.61
N TRP A 19 12.54 7.15 4.87
CA TRP A 19 12.16 8.42 4.24
C TRP A 19 11.48 9.39 5.23
N MET A 20 11.01 8.91 6.39
CA MET A 20 10.44 9.75 7.45
C MET A 20 11.56 10.32 8.32
N ASP A 21 11.82 11.62 8.19
CA ASP A 21 12.79 12.33 9.04
C ASP A 21 12.13 12.95 10.28
N ASP A 22 12.95 13.52 11.17
CA ASP A 22 12.49 14.14 12.43
C ASP A 22 11.60 15.38 12.24
N ARG A 23 11.42 15.86 11.01
CA ARG A 23 10.49 16.97 10.69
C ARG A 23 9.10 16.46 10.35
N MET A 24 8.93 15.14 10.19
CA MET A 24 7.69 14.48 9.78
C MET A 24 6.97 13.80 10.96
N ASP A 25 7.00 14.40 12.15
CA ASP A 25 6.44 13.81 13.38
C ASP A 25 4.99 13.32 13.23
N ALA A 26 4.17 14.01 12.45
CA ALA A 26 2.80 13.59 12.18
C ALA A 26 2.71 12.22 11.51
N LEU A 27 3.68 11.83 10.69
CA LEU A 27 3.71 10.56 9.95
C LEU A 27 4.34 9.41 10.74
N ARG A 28 5.10 9.70 11.81
CA ARG A 28 5.86 8.74 12.62
C ARG A 28 4.99 7.96 13.62
N GLN A 29 3.86 7.46 13.14
CA GLN A 29 2.89 6.66 13.88
C GLN A 29 2.17 5.70 12.93
N ASP A 30 1.40 4.76 13.45
CA ASP A 30 0.64 3.81 12.65
C ASP A 30 -0.49 4.51 11.87
N TYR A 31 -0.54 4.27 10.56
CA TYR A 31 -1.67 4.64 9.70
C TYR A 31 -2.26 3.38 9.09
N LEU A 32 -3.43 2.99 9.61
CA LEU A 32 -4.11 1.74 9.32
C LEU A 32 -5.54 2.01 8.86
N PRO A 33 -6.24 1.02 8.28
CA PRO A 33 -7.57 1.20 7.69
C PRO A 33 -8.59 1.93 8.58
N GLN A 34 -8.58 1.68 9.90
CA GLN A 34 -9.49 2.34 10.84
C GLN A 34 -9.26 3.86 10.99
N HIS A 35 -8.07 4.37 10.62
CA HIS A 35 -7.78 5.80 10.65
C HIS A 35 -8.35 6.53 9.42
N LEU A 36 -8.58 5.81 8.31
CA LEU A 36 -9.07 6.37 7.05
C LEU A 36 -10.58 6.14 6.83
N SER A 37 -11.12 4.98 7.23
CA SER A 37 -12.52 4.64 6.92
C SER A 37 -13.54 5.71 7.33
N PRO A 38 -13.44 6.39 8.50
CA PRO A 38 -14.40 7.44 8.86
C PRO A 38 -14.30 8.68 7.95
N GLN A 39 -13.11 8.95 7.42
CA GLN A 39 -12.88 10.08 6.51
C GLN A 39 -13.48 9.79 5.14
N LEU A 40 -13.31 8.56 4.62
CA LEU A 40 -13.94 8.15 3.36
C LEU A 40 -15.47 8.27 3.42
N GLU A 41 -16.08 7.86 4.53
CA GLU A 41 -17.52 8.00 4.75
C GLU A 41 -17.96 9.47 4.75
N THR A 42 -17.25 10.31 5.51
CA THR A 42 -17.54 11.75 5.61
C THR A 42 -17.46 12.45 4.25
N GLU A 43 -16.46 12.10 3.44
CA GLU A 43 -16.22 12.69 2.11
C GLU A 43 -17.04 12.01 0.99
N GLY A 44 -17.80 10.95 1.32
CA GLY A 44 -18.55 10.15 0.36
C GLY A 44 -17.66 9.47 -0.70
N ILE A 45 -16.44 9.09 -0.32
CA ILE A 45 -15.51 8.30 -1.14
C ILE A 45 -15.81 6.82 -0.91
N ARG A 46 -15.98 6.06 -1.98
CA ARG A 46 -16.45 4.66 -1.92
C ARG A 46 -15.37 3.67 -1.45
N GLY A 47 -14.10 4.04 -1.58
CA GLY A 47 -12.97 3.19 -1.30
C GLY A 47 -11.67 3.80 -1.81
N CYS A 48 -10.56 3.09 -1.62
CA CYS A 48 -9.24 3.55 -2.03
C CYS A 48 -8.43 2.48 -2.78
N VAL A 49 -7.34 2.90 -3.39
CA VAL A 49 -6.24 2.03 -3.82
C VAL A 49 -5.07 2.22 -2.85
N ALA A 50 -4.63 1.14 -2.21
CA ALA A 50 -3.47 1.14 -1.34
C ALA A 50 -2.18 1.02 -2.18
N VAL A 51 -1.24 1.92 -2.00
CA VAL A 51 0.03 1.95 -2.74
C VAL A 51 1.16 1.67 -1.76
N GLN A 52 2.15 0.87 -2.15
CA GLN A 52 3.34 0.58 -1.33
C GLN A 52 3.94 1.86 -0.72
N ALA A 53 4.40 1.78 0.53
CA ALA A 53 5.17 2.82 1.21
C ALA A 53 6.62 2.39 1.50
N ALA A 54 6.94 1.11 1.24
CA ALA A 54 8.26 0.51 1.39
C ALA A 54 8.63 -0.33 0.15
N THR A 55 9.92 -0.63 -0.02
CA THR A 55 10.48 -1.37 -1.16
C THR A 55 10.75 -2.84 -0.81
N SER A 56 9.72 -3.56 -0.35
CA SER A 56 9.82 -4.97 0.04
C SER A 56 8.60 -5.78 -0.42
N THR A 57 8.76 -7.11 -0.51
CA THR A 57 7.62 -8.02 -0.72
C THR A 57 6.75 -8.14 0.52
N ASP A 58 7.31 -7.94 1.72
CA ASP A 58 6.53 -7.95 2.97
C ASP A 58 5.48 -6.82 2.99
N GLU A 59 5.77 -5.68 2.36
CA GLU A 59 4.82 -4.59 2.16
C GLU A 59 3.63 -5.03 1.29
N ASN A 60 3.87 -5.86 0.27
CA ASN A 60 2.78 -6.41 -0.54
C ASN A 60 1.85 -7.29 0.29
N ASP A 61 2.44 -8.23 1.05
CA ASP A 61 1.68 -9.17 1.88
C ASP A 61 0.86 -8.41 2.93
N PHE A 62 1.45 -7.38 3.53
CA PHE A 62 0.76 -6.48 4.45
C PHE A 62 -0.44 -5.78 3.80
N LEU A 63 -0.25 -5.11 2.66
CA LEU A 63 -1.33 -4.38 2.00
C LEU A 63 -2.43 -5.31 1.45
N LEU A 64 -2.07 -6.48 0.93
CA LEU A 64 -3.03 -7.49 0.49
C LEU A 64 -3.85 -8.02 1.68
N HIS A 65 -3.20 -8.30 2.82
CA HIS A 65 -3.88 -8.70 4.05
C HIS A 65 -4.86 -7.62 4.52
N LEU A 66 -4.49 -6.33 4.46
CA LEU A 66 -5.43 -5.24 4.78
C LEU A 66 -6.61 -5.24 3.81
N ALA A 67 -6.39 -5.45 2.52
CA ALA A 67 -7.44 -5.45 1.51
C ALA A 67 -8.44 -6.61 1.66
N ASP A 68 -7.99 -7.77 2.13
CA ASP A 68 -8.85 -8.92 2.44
C ASP A 68 -9.79 -8.64 3.61
N HIS A 69 -9.32 -7.88 4.60
CA HIS A 69 -10.09 -7.55 5.81
C HIS A 69 -10.91 -6.25 5.67
N ASN A 70 -10.65 -5.45 4.63
CA ASN A 70 -11.29 -4.16 4.40
C ASN A 70 -11.75 -4.06 2.94
N PRO A 71 -12.98 -4.52 2.61
CA PRO A 71 -13.45 -4.60 1.22
C PRO A 71 -13.51 -3.27 0.45
N TRP A 72 -13.44 -2.14 1.17
CA TRP A 72 -13.36 -0.79 0.61
C TRP A 72 -11.94 -0.42 0.12
N ILE A 73 -10.92 -1.21 0.44
CA ILE A 73 -9.64 -1.18 -0.28
C ILE A 73 -9.86 -1.94 -1.58
N LEU A 74 -10.03 -1.19 -2.67
CA LEU A 74 -10.50 -1.72 -3.94
C LEU A 74 -9.37 -2.34 -4.77
N GLY A 75 -8.13 -1.95 -4.52
CA GLY A 75 -6.94 -2.51 -5.13
C GLY A 75 -5.67 -2.13 -4.36
N VAL A 76 -4.59 -2.82 -4.69
CA VAL A 76 -3.24 -2.63 -4.16
C VAL A 76 -2.26 -2.46 -5.32
N VAL A 77 -1.42 -1.43 -5.22
CA VAL A 77 -0.24 -1.22 -6.06
C VAL A 77 0.99 -1.59 -5.23
N GLY A 78 1.52 -2.78 -5.49
CA GLY A 78 2.63 -3.36 -4.74
C GLY A 78 4.00 -2.94 -5.27
N TRP A 79 5.04 -3.56 -4.73
CA TRP A 79 6.43 -3.45 -5.18
C TRP A 79 6.92 -4.79 -5.73
N VAL A 80 7.71 -4.75 -6.80
CA VAL A 80 8.48 -5.90 -7.30
C VAL A 80 9.89 -5.42 -7.66
N ASP A 81 10.84 -6.33 -7.64
CA ASP A 81 12.19 -6.03 -8.12
C ASP A 81 12.22 -6.11 -9.65
N LEU A 82 12.12 -4.94 -10.29
CA LEU A 82 12.14 -4.80 -11.75
C LEU A 82 13.50 -5.19 -12.38
N GLN A 83 14.56 -5.34 -11.58
CA GLN A 83 15.89 -5.74 -12.06
C GLN A 83 16.16 -7.24 -11.82
N SER A 84 15.27 -7.94 -11.14
CA SER A 84 15.43 -9.36 -10.85
C SER A 84 15.33 -10.21 -12.11
N ALA A 85 16.23 -11.18 -12.26
CA ALA A 85 16.09 -12.24 -13.27
C ALA A 85 14.81 -13.08 -13.07
N GLY A 86 14.22 -13.06 -11.88
CA GLY A 86 12.96 -13.71 -11.53
C GLY A 86 11.73 -12.80 -11.62
N LEU A 87 11.79 -11.65 -12.29
CA LEU A 87 10.68 -10.69 -12.37
C LEU A 87 9.37 -11.33 -12.84
N SER A 88 9.42 -12.19 -13.88
CA SER A 88 8.21 -12.86 -14.39
C SER A 88 7.53 -13.70 -13.32
N GLU A 89 8.30 -14.46 -12.54
CA GLU A 89 7.75 -15.28 -11.45
C GLU A 89 7.19 -14.42 -10.31
N GLN A 90 7.83 -13.28 -10.01
CA GLN A 90 7.32 -12.32 -9.04
C GLN A 90 5.97 -11.74 -9.48
N LEU A 91 5.84 -11.36 -10.76
CA LEU A 91 4.59 -10.85 -11.33
C LEU A 91 3.51 -11.93 -11.42
N ASP A 92 3.86 -13.16 -11.79
CA ASP A 92 2.93 -14.29 -11.85
C ASP A 92 2.30 -14.58 -10.50
N ARG A 93 3.11 -14.54 -9.41
CA ARG A 93 2.61 -14.66 -8.03
C ARG A 93 1.77 -13.45 -7.61
N TRP A 94 2.25 -12.24 -7.89
CA TRP A 94 1.56 -11.00 -7.54
C TRP A 94 0.15 -10.92 -8.14
N CYS A 95 0.04 -11.22 -9.44
CA CYS A 95 -1.23 -11.15 -10.17
C CYS A 95 -2.23 -12.25 -9.78
N GLN A 96 -1.87 -13.25 -8.95
CA GLN A 96 -2.85 -14.22 -8.44
C GLN A 96 -3.85 -13.59 -7.47
N HIS A 97 -3.48 -12.49 -6.81
CA HIS A 97 -4.36 -11.84 -5.86
C HIS A 97 -5.36 -10.92 -6.59
N PRO A 98 -6.68 -11.04 -6.37
CA PRO A 98 -7.67 -10.22 -7.08
C PRO A 98 -7.58 -8.73 -6.78
N ARG A 99 -6.93 -8.37 -5.67
CA ARG A 99 -6.65 -6.97 -5.29
C ARG A 99 -5.32 -6.45 -5.84
N ALA A 100 -4.45 -7.27 -6.41
CA ALA A 100 -3.23 -6.81 -7.05
C ALA A 100 -3.56 -6.12 -8.39
N VAL A 101 -3.50 -4.79 -8.42
CA VAL A 101 -3.92 -3.99 -9.61
C VAL A 101 -2.78 -3.22 -10.28
N GLY A 102 -1.58 -3.27 -9.73
CA GLY A 102 -0.42 -2.62 -10.31
C GLY A 102 0.85 -2.82 -9.50
N VAL A 103 1.95 -2.27 -9.99
CA VAL A 103 3.24 -2.23 -9.30
C VAL A 103 3.82 -0.81 -9.37
N ARG A 104 4.57 -0.42 -8.35
CA ARG A 104 5.31 0.85 -8.29
C ARG A 104 6.73 0.59 -7.81
N HIS A 105 7.70 1.17 -8.52
CA HIS A 105 9.09 1.21 -8.11
C HIS A 105 9.47 2.66 -7.82
N ILE A 106 10.12 2.92 -6.69
CA ILE A 106 10.59 4.26 -6.33
C ILE A 106 11.96 4.44 -6.98
N VAL A 107 12.05 5.35 -7.95
CA VAL A 107 13.31 5.77 -8.56
C VAL A 107 13.75 7.10 -7.94
N GLN A 108 15.05 7.26 -7.70
CA GLN A 108 15.66 8.50 -7.20
C GLN A 108 16.55 9.12 -8.28
#